data_AF-A0A2I0HEP5-F1
#
_entry.id   AF-A0A2I0HEP5-F1
#
_cell.length_a   1.000
_cell.length_b   1.000
_cell.length_c   1.000
_cell.angle_alpha   90.00
_cell.angle_beta   90.00
_cell.angle_gamma   90.00
#
_symmetry.space_group_name_H-M   'P 1'
#
loop_
_entity.id
_entity.type
_entity.pdbx_description
1 polymer ?
#
loop_
_entity_poly.entity_id
_entity_poly.type
_entity_poly.pdbx_seq_one_letter_code
_entity_poly.pdbx_strand_id
1 'polypeptide(L)'
;MADCYGPAFSIRLGAHQNLVISSWELVKDCFTTNDRVFATRPRSLAVKLMAYDHAMLGFAPYGPYWRDMRKLAVVELLSNHRLEQLRPVRETEINLFLRDLYKLW
;
A
#
# COMPACT_ATOMS: atom_id res chain seq x y z
N MET A 1 21.13 9.58 5.52
CA MET A 1 20.40 10.48 6.45
C MET A 1 20.21 9.82 7.80
N ALA A 2 19.65 8.61 7.86
CA ALA A 2 19.54 7.86 9.12
C ALA A 2 20.89 7.66 9.82
N ASP A 3 21.99 7.49 9.07
CA ASP A 3 23.34 7.36 9.65
C ASP A 3 23.79 8.59 10.44
N CYS A 4 23.28 9.78 10.09
CA CYS A 4 23.64 11.04 10.73
C CYS A 4 22.62 11.49 11.79
N TYR A 5 21.34 11.22 11.57
CA TYR A 5 20.23 11.73 12.39
C TYR A 5 19.59 10.66 13.28
N GLY A 6 20.04 9.42 13.17
CA GLY A 6 19.53 8.28 13.93
C GLY A 6 18.32 7.59 13.29
N PRO A 7 17.73 6.60 14.00
CA PRO A 7 16.69 5.72 13.48
C PRO A 7 15.32 6.37 13.31
N ALA A 8 15.09 7.55 13.89
CA ALA A 8 13.90 8.36 13.68
C ALA A 8 14.27 9.85 13.67
N PHE A 9 13.88 10.55 12.62
CA PHE A 9 14.19 11.96 12.45
C PHE A 9 13.10 12.69 11.67
N SER A 10 12.96 13.99 11.92
CA SER A 10 11.98 14.83 11.23
C SER A 10 12.60 15.54 10.04
N ILE A 11 11.86 15.59 8.94
CA ILE A 11 12.19 16.41 7.77
C ILE A 11 10.99 17.26 7.38
N ARG A 12 11.24 18.38 6.70
CA ARG A 12 10.17 19.23 6.15
C ARG A 12 10.11 19.04 4.64
N LEU A 13 8.98 18.52 4.15
CA LEU A 13 8.69 18.39 2.72
C LEU A 13 7.72 19.50 2.32
N GLY A 14 8.26 20.59 1.78
CA GLY A 14 7.49 21.79 1.47
C GLY A 14 6.85 22.40 2.72
N ALA A 15 5.52 22.45 2.76
CA ALA A 15 4.77 22.97 3.89
C ALA A 15 4.57 21.96 5.04
N HIS A 16 4.85 20.67 4.81
CA HIS A 16 4.51 19.61 5.75
C HIS A 16 5.75 19.10 6.50
N GLN A 17 5.63 18.97 7.82
CA GLN A 17 6.58 18.24 8.64
C GLN A 17 6.29 16.75 8.57
N ASN A 18 7.32 15.93 8.38
CA ASN A 18 7.23 14.49 8.22
C ASN A 18 8.23 13.82 9.16
N LEU A 19 7.80 12.71 9.77
CA LEU A 19 8.67 11.83 10.53
C LEU A 19 9.15 10.71 9.62
N VAL A 20 10.46 10.53 9.52
CA VAL A 20 11.08 9.40 8.85
C VAL A 20 11.48 8.39 9.91
N ILE A 21 11.11 7.13 9.71
CA ILE A 21 11.48 5.99 10.55
C ILE A 21 12.36 5.07 9.72
N SER A 22 13.53 4.71 10.25
CA SER A 22 14.56 3.92 9.57
C SER A 22 15.07 2.74 10.41
N SER A 23 14.32 2.31 11.42
CA SER A 23 14.59 1.14 12.26
C SER A 23 13.40 0.18 12.24
N TRP A 24 13.66 -1.12 12.19
CA TRP A 24 12.60 -2.14 12.15
C TRP A 24 11.87 -2.23 13.50
N GLU A 25 12.56 -1.98 14.61
CA GLU A 25 12.00 -1.94 15.96
C GLU A 25 10.92 -0.85 16.04
N LEU A 26 11.21 0.35 15.55
CA LEU A 26 10.25 1.46 15.54
C LEU A 26 9.10 1.24 14.55
N VAL A 27 9.39 0.67 13.37
CA VAL A 27 8.35 0.30 12.40
C VAL A 27 7.39 -0.73 13.01
N LYS A 28 7.92 -1.72 13.72
CA LYS A 28 7.10 -2.71 14.44
C LYS A 28 6.18 -2.01 15.43
N ASP A 29 6.69 -1.14 16.29
CA ASP A 29 5.86 -0.41 17.24
C ASP A 29 4.76 0.45 16.58
N CYS A 30 5.05 1.05 15.42
CA CYS A 30 4.08 1.82 14.66
C CYS A 30 2.99 0.96 14.02
N PHE A 31 3.32 -0.22 13.49
CA PHE A 31 2.39 -1.05 12.72
C PHE A 31 1.88 -2.29 13.48
N THR A 32 2.25 -2.47 14.75
CA THR A 32 1.64 -3.46 15.66
C THR A 32 0.93 -2.78 16.82
N THR A 33 1.68 -2.10 17.69
CA THR A 33 1.14 -1.57 18.96
C THR A 33 0.32 -0.32 18.72
N ASN A 34 0.73 0.51 17.76
CA ASN A 34 0.11 1.79 17.43
C ASN A 34 -0.52 1.79 16.02
N ASP A 35 -0.81 0.61 15.47
CA ASP A 35 -1.23 0.40 14.08
C ASP A 35 -2.41 1.29 13.67
N ARG A 36 -3.39 1.44 14.56
CA ARG A 36 -4.58 2.27 14.35
C ARG A 36 -4.26 3.76 14.23
N VAL A 37 -3.27 4.26 14.97
CA VAL A 37 -2.86 5.67 14.92
C VAL A 37 -2.22 5.97 13.57
N PHE A 38 -1.39 5.06 13.07
CA PHE A 38 -0.69 5.20 11.79
C PHE A 38 -1.47 4.67 10.57
N ALA A 39 -2.70 4.18 10.76
CA ALA A 39 -3.49 3.60 9.68
C ALA A 39 -4.04 4.64 8.69
N THR A 40 -4.23 5.89 9.14
CA THR A 40 -4.84 6.95 8.30
C THR A 40 -3.84 7.48 7.26
N ARG A 41 -4.33 7.78 6.06
CA ARG A 41 -3.53 8.36 4.98
C ARG A 41 -3.58 9.90 5.00
N PRO A 42 -2.46 10.60 4.79
CA PRO A 42 -2.45 12.04 4.60
C PRO A 42 -3.31 12.46 3.40
N ARG A 43 -4.04 13.57 3.53
CA ARG A 43 -4.83 14.14 2.43
C ARG A 43 -3.92 14.94 1.51
N SER A 44 -4.12 14.78 0.21
CA SER A 44 -3.45 15.61 -0.81
C SER A 44 -4.42 15.91 -1.95
N LEU A 45 -4.19 17.00 -2.66
CA LEU A 45 -5.02 17.37 -3.82
C LEU A 45 -4.97 16.29 -4.91
N ALA A 46 -3.80 15.70 -5.13
CA ALA A 46 -3.62 14.60 -6.08
C ALA A 46 -4.51 13.40 -5.72
N VAL A 47 -4.52 12.99 -4.46
CA VAL A 47 -5.39 11.89 -3.98
C VAL A 47 -6.86 12.28 -4.11
N LYS A 48 -7.24 13.52 -3.78
CA LYS A 48 -8.63 13.97 -3.96
C LYS A 48 -9.12 13.78 -5.41
N LEU A 49 -8.29 14.20 -6.38
CA LEU A 49 -8.64 14.18 -7.80
C LEU A 49 -8.57 12.78 -8.42
N MET A 50 -7.59 11.96 -8.04
CA MET A 50 -7.34 10.68 -8.69
C MET A 50 -7.97 9.48 -7.96
N ALA A 51 -8.26 9.61 -6.67
CA ALA A 51 -8.72 8.50 -5.83
C ALA A 51 -10.16 8.70 -5.32
N TYR A 52 -11.04 9.23 -6.19
CA TYR A 52 -12.48 9.37 -5.95
C TYR A 52 -12.76 10.10 -4.62
N ASP A 53 -12.19 11.30 -4.44
CA ASP A 53 -12.24 12.05 -3.18
C ASP A 53 -11.85 11.20 -1.95
N HIS A 54 -10.70 10.53 -2.04
CA HIS A 54 -10.16 9.68 -0.97
C HIS A 54 -11.01 8.43 -0.66
N ALA A 55 -11.81 7.93 -1.60
CA ALA A 55 -12.57 6.70 -1.43
C ALA A 55 -11.84 5.44 -1.94
N MET A 56 -10.73 5.59 -2.69
CA MET A 56 -9.94 4.45 -3.15
C MET A 56 -9.30 3.69 -1.96
N LEU A 57 -9.36 2.35 -1.98
CA LEU A 57 -8.89 1.46 -0.89
C LEU A 57 -7.49 1.80 -0.35
N GLY A 58 -6.54 2.15 -1.22
CA GLY A 58 -5.16 2.47 -0.82
C GLY A 58 -4.96 3.84 -0.16
N PHE A 59 -5.89 4.77 -0.40
CA PHE A 59 -5.78 6.18 0.00
C PHE A 59 -6.88 6.66 0.95
N ALA A 60 -7.90 5.84 1.21
CA ALA A 60 -8.97 6.22 2.10
C ALA A 60 -8.50 6.35 3.55
N PRO A 61 -8.99 7.36 4.28
CA PRO A 61 -8.68 7.51 5.70
C PRO A 61 -9.24 6.31 6.48
N TYR A 62 -8.58 5.95 7.57
CA TYR A 62 -9.03 4.83 8.38
C TYR A 62 -10.41 5.13 8.99
N GLY A 63 -11.36 4.23 8.79
CA GLY A 63 -12.74 4.39 9.22
C GLY A 63 -13.59 3.17 8.88
N PRO A 64 -14.90 3.18 9.20
CA PRO A 64 -15.82 2.09 8.85
C PRO A 64 -15.75 1.70 7.37
N TYR A 65 -15.86 2.69 6.47
CA TYR A 65 -15.78 2.47 5.02
C TYR A 65 -14.49 1.74 4.60
N TRP A 66 -13.32 2.20 5.05
CA TRP A 66 -12.06 1.55 4.70
C TRP A 66 -11.98 0.11 5.24
N ARG A 67 -12.51 -0.15 6.45
CA ARG A 67 -12.54 -1.50 7.03
C ARG A 67 -13.40 -2.45 6.21
N ASP A 68 -14.58 -1.99 5.78
CA ASP A 68 -15.50 -2.78 4.96
C ASP A 68 -14.91 -3.06 3.57
N MET A 69 -14.34 -2.03 2.93
CA MET A 69 -13.66 -2.19 1.63
C MET A 69 -12.45 -3.11 1.71
N ARG A 70 -11.66 -3.02 2.79
CA ARG A 70 -10.52 -3.94 3.02
C ARG A 70 -11.01 -5.37 3.22
N LYS A 71 -12.08 -5.59 3.99
CA LYS A 71 -12.66 -6.92 4.20
C LYS A 71 -13.14 -7.51 2.88
N LEU A 72 -13.86 -6.73 2.08
CA LEU A 72 -14.33 -7.14 0.76
C LEU A 72 -13.16 -7.54 -0.16
N ALA A 73 -12.12 -6.70 -0.25
CA ALA A 73 -10.95 -6.99 -1.07
C ALA A 73 -10.23 -8.28 -0.63
N VAL A 74 -10.06 -8.48 0.68
CA VAL A 74 -9.39 -9.68 1.20
C VAL A 74 -10.19 -10.95 0.93
N VAL A 75 -11.51 -10.92 1.12
CA VAL A 75 -12.36 -12.12 0.97
C VAL A 75 -12.63 -12.43 -0.50
N GLU A 76 -13.00 -11.43 -1.30
CA GLU A 76 -13.52 -11.65 -2.65
C GLU A 76 -12.45 -11.60 -3.73
N LEU A 77 -11.37 -10.82 -3.52
CA LEU A 77 -10.33 -10.62 -4.55
C LEU A 77 -9.05 -11.37 -4.23
N LEU A 78 -8.62 -11.33 -2.97
CA LEU A 78 -7.29 -11.78 -2.54
C LEU A 78 -7.31 -13.04 -1.68
N SER A 79 -8.43 -13.74 -1.59
CA SER A 79 -8.50 -15.01 -0.86
C SER A 79 -7.77 -16.12 -1.61
N ASN A 80 -7.22 -17.08 -0.88
CA ASN A 80 -6.53 -18.24 -1.48
C ASN A 80 -7.40 -18.95 -2.51
N HIS A 81 -8.69 -19.11 -2.22
CA HIS A 81 -9.64 -19.70 -3.15
C HIS A 81 -9.73 -18.91 -4.46
N ARG A 82 -9.89 -17.58 -4.37
CA ARG A 82 -9.94 -16.73 -5.57
C ARG A 82 -8.63 -16.74 -6.34
N LEU A 83 -7.50 -16.74 -5.63
CA LEU A 83 -6.18 -16.78 -6.24
C LEU A 83 -5.94 -18.07 -7.02
N GLU A 84 -6.37 -19.22 -6.49
CA GLU A 84 -6.28 -20.52 -7.20
C GLU A 84 -7.23 -20.57 -8.40
N GLN A 85 -8.46 -20.07 -8.26
CA GLN A 85 -9.38 -19.98 -9.40
C GLN A 85 -8.82 -19.14 -10.56
N LEU A 86 -8.12 -18.05 -10.25
CA LEU A 86 -7.51 -17.16 -11.24
C LEU A 86 -6.09 -17.58 -11.67
N ARG A 87 -5.55 -18.68 -11.13
CA ARG A 87 -4.22 -19.17 -11.46
C ARG A 87 -4.03 -19.46 -12.95
N PRO A 88 -4.96 -20.13 -13.67
CA PRO A 88 -4.77 -20.43 -15.09
C PRO A 88 -4.64 -19.19 -15.97
N VAL A 89 -5.35 -18.11 -15.61
CA VAL A 89 -5.25 -16.82 -16.31
C VAL A 89 -3.83 -16.27 -16.17
N ARG A 90 -3.30 -16.21 -14.95
CA ARG A 90 -1.92 -15.71 -14.71
C ARG A 90 -0.87 -16.55 -15.44
N GLU A 91 -1.02 -17.87 -15.41
CA GLU A 91 -0.09 -18.77 -16.11
C GLU A 91 -0.15 -18.55 -17.63
N THR A 92 -1.33 -18.29 -18.19
CA THR A 92 -1.49 -18.00 -19.62
C THR A 92 -0.82 -16.66 -20.00
N GLU A 93 -1.09 -15.59 -19.25
CA GLU A 93 -0.50 -14.26 -19.49
C GLU A 93 1.04 -14.30 -19.41
N ILE A 94 1.59 -15.01 -18.43
CA ILE A 94 3.05 -15.16 -18.29
C ILE A 94 3.64 -15.90 -19.49
N ASN A 95 3.01 -16.99 -19.92
CA ASN A 95 3.47 -17.76 -21.07
C ASN A 95 3.43 -16.96 -22.37
N LEU A 96 2.38 -16.16 -22.58
CA LEU A 96 2.29 -15.26 -23.73
C LEU A 96 3.40 -14.21 -23.70
N PHE A 97 3.56 -13.54 -22.56
CA PHE A 97 4.62 -12.54 -22.37
C PHE A 97 6.02 -13.10 -22.66
N LEU A 98 6.33 -14.30 -22.15
CA LEU A 98 7.61 -14.95 -22.39
C LEU A 98 7.83 -15.31 -23.86
N ARG A 99 6.79 -15.80 -24.55
CA ARG A 99 6.86 -16.11 -25.98
C ARG A 99 7.12 -14.86 -26.82
N ASP A 100 6.45 -13.77 -26.51
CA ASP A 100 6.62 -12.51 -27.24
C ASP A 100 8.00 -11.92 -26.97
N LEU A 101 8.49 -11.97 -25.73
CA LEU A 101 9.84 -11.55 -25.39
C LEU A 101 10.91 -12.39 -26.10
N TYR A 102 10.71 -13.71 -26.23
CA TYR A 102 11.63 -14.58 -26.96
C TYR A 102 11.66 -14.26 -28.47
N LYS A 103 10.53 -13.89 -29.08
CA LYS A 103 10.48 -13.50 -30.50
C LYS A 103 11.13 -12.15 -30.80
N LEU A 104 11.30 -11.29 -29.79
CA LEU A 104 11.94 -9.98 -29.92
C LEU A 104 13.47 -10.06 -29.90
N TRP A 105 14.03 -11.20 -29.53
CA TRP A 105 15.46 -11.51 -29.58
C TRP A 105 15.80 -12.29 -30.85
#